data_AF-A0A926SPW6-F1
#
_entry.id   AF-A0A926SPW6-F1
#
_cell.length_a   1.000
_cell.length_b   1.000
_cell.length_c   1.000
_cell.angle_alpha   90.00
_cell.angle_beta   90.00
_cell.angle_gamma   90.00
#
_symmetry.space_group_name_H-M   'P 1'
#
loop_
_entity.id
_entity.type
_entity.pdbx_description
1 polymer ?
#
loop_
_entity_poly.entity_id
_entity_poly.type
_entity_poly.pdbx_seq_one_letter_code
_entity_poly.pdbx_strand_id
1 'polypeptide(L)'
;MVEPVTAITASVIANLAFQKFIEAGAGKAAEKLTEGAVARMDELRKLIWNKLRGRSPNIDFALEKVEQGDKAALNTIAKNLDVVMDEDPEFATQVQTIAHEITLMLVEDNSSTVQNNYGGTNYQNVIKGAYNTNFIGGEHHHG
;
A
#
# COMPACT_ATOMS: atom_id res chain seq x y z
N MET A 1 -2.68 11.14 26.80
CA MET A 1 -3.55 10.26 25.97
C MET A 1 -2.95 10.27 24.59
N VAL A 2 -2.45 9.14 24.12
CA VAL A 2 -2.04 8.99 22.71
C VAL A 2 -3.36 8.89 21.95
N GLU A 3 -3.58 9.74 20.96
CA GLU A 3 -4.76 9.65 20.10
C GLU A 3 -4.85 8.23 19.52
N PRO A 4 -6.04 7.61 19.42
CA PRO A 4 -6.16 6.31 18.80
C PRO A 4 -5.80 6.47 17.32
N VAL A 5 -4.56 6.17 16.97
CA VAL A 5 -4.20 5.80 15.61
C VAL A 5 -5.14 4.67 15.27
N THR A 6 -6.05 4.88 14.33
CA THR A 6 -7.02 3.87 13.92
C THR A 6 -6.26 2.59 13.60
N ALA A 7 -6.31 1.62 14.50
CA ALA A 7 -5.48 0.43 14.40
C ALA A 7 -5.86 -0.31 13.11
N ILE A 8 -4.88 -0.51 12.23
CA ILE A 8 -5.08 -1.28 11.02
C ILE A 8 -5.28 -2.72 11.45
N THR A 9 -6.42 -3.31 11.09
CA THR A 9 -6.78 -4.67 11.51
C THR A 9 -5.88 -5.71 10.84
N ALA A 10 -5.69 -6.86 11.49
CA ALA A 10 -4.90 -7.97 10.93
C ALA A 10 -5.39 -8.39 9.53
N SER A 11 -6.69 -8.34 9.27
CA SER A 11 -7.28 -8.60 7.95
C SER A 11 -6.82 -7.61 6.89
N VAL A 12 -6.76 -6.31 7.21
CA VAL A 12 -6.27 -5.29 6.28
C VAL A 12 -4.77 -5.44 6.06
N ILE A 13 -4.01 -5.70 7.12
CA ILE A 13 -2.55 -5.94 7.05
C ILE A 13 -2.25 -7.16 6.15
N ALA A 14 -2.95 -8.28 6.37
CA ALA A 14 -2.81 -9.48 5.55
C ALA A 14 -3.20 -9.20 4.09
N ASN A 15 -4.29 -8.48 3.86
CA ASN A 15 -4.68 -8.10 2.50
C ASN A 15 -3.60 -7.27 1.82
N LEU A 16 -3.04 -6.24 2.48
CA LEU A 16 -1.96 -5.40 1.91
C LEU A 16 -0.72 -6.23 1.57
N ALA A 17 -0.30 -7.13 2.46
CA ALA A 17 0.89 -7.95 2.27
C ALA A 17 0.79 -8.91 1.07
N PHE A 18 -0.40 -9.44 0.81
CA PHE A 18 -0.61 -10.47 -0.23
C PHE A 18 -1.42 -9.99 -1.43
N GLN A 19 -1.83 -8.71 -1.46
CA GLN A 19 -2.68 -8.12 -2.50
C GLN A 19 -2.14 -8.40 -3.90
N LYS A 20 -0.85 -8.20 -4.12
CA LYS A 20 -0.19 -8.43 -5.42
C LYS A 20 -0.37 -9.86 -5.93
N PHE A 21 -0.27 -10.86 -5.05
CA PHE A 21 -0.43 -12.28 -5.44
C PHE A 21 -1.88 -12.61 -5.73
N ILE A 22 -2.79 -12.05 -4.93
CA ILE A 22 -4.24 -12.18 -5.15
C ILE A 22 -4.68 -11.53 -6.46
N GLU A 23 -4.16 -10.35 -6.78
CA GLU A 23 -4.45 -9.64 -8.03
C GLU A 23 -3.82 -10.35 -9.23
N ALA A 24 -2.56 -10.77 -9.12
CA ALA A 24 -1.88 -11.53 -10.17
C ALA A 24 -2.56 -12.86 -10.46
N GLY A 25 -2.94 -13.62 -9.43
CA GLY A 25 -3.69 -14.88 -9.58
C GLY A 25 -5.08 -14.70 -10.18
N ALA A 26 -5.68 -13.52 -10.01
CA ALA A 26 -6.94 -13.14 -10.65
C ALA A 26 -6.77 -12.57 -12.06
N GLY A 27 -5.54 -12.54 -12.62
CA GLY A 27 -5.25 -11.95 -13.92
C GLY A 27 -5.39 -10.43 -13.96
N LYS A 28 -5.38 -9.76 -12.80
CA LYS A 28 -5.45 -8.30 -12.72
C LYS A 28 -4.04 -7.71 -12.71
N ALA A 29 -3.85 -6.68 -13.52
CA ALA A 29 -2.63 -5.90 -13.48
C ALA A 29 -2.65 -5.00 -12.23
N ALA A 30 -1.57 -5.05 -11.45
CA ALA A 30 -1.38 -4.23 -10.26
C ALA A 30 -1.02 -2.77 -10.61
N GLU A 31 -1.69 -2.20 -11.61
CA GLU A 31 -1.37 -0.90 -12.25
C GLU A 31 -1.42 0.28 -11.26
N LYS A 32 -1.99 0.08 -10.08
CA LYS A 32 -2.12 1.08 -9.02
C LYS A 32 -1.05 0.99 -7.93
N LEU A 33 -0.14 0.01 -8.02
CA LEU A 33 0.91 -0.17 -7.02
C LEU A 33 2.21 0.45 -7.53
N THR A 34 2.68 1.50 -6.86
CA THR A 34 4.00 2.09 -7.14
C THR A 34 5.12 1.13 -6.74
N GLU A 35 6.30 1.27 -7.35
CA GLU A 35 7.47 0.43 -6.99
C GLU A 35 7.81 0.51 -5.49
N GLY A 36 7.67 1.70 -4.89
CA GLY A 36 7.87 1.90 -3.44
C GLY A 36 6.82 1.17 -2.59
N ALA A 37 5.55 1.24 -2.98
CA ALA A 37 4.48 0.51 -2.30
C ALA A 37 4.68 -1.01 -2.43
N VAL A 38 5.05 -1.50 -3.62
CA VAL A 38 5.35 -2.93 -3.86
C VAL A 38 6.51 -3.40 -2.98
N ALA A 39 7.57 -2.61 -2.86
CA ALA A 39 8.72 -2.98 -2.03
C ALA A 39 8.35 -3.11 -0.55
N ARG A 40 7.55 -2.17 0.00
CA ARG A 40 7.06 -2.25 1.39
C ARG A 40 6.03 -3.36 1.60
N MET A 41 5.17 -3.63 0.62
CA MET A 41 4.27 -4.79 0.65
C MET A 41 5.07 -6.10 0.71
N ASP A 42 6.15 -6.22 -0.06
CA ASP A 42 7.04 -7.39 -0.02
C ASP A 42 7.78 -7.52 1.32
N GLU A 43 8.16 -6.41 1.96
CA GLU A 43 8.72 -6.41 3.31
C GLU A 43 7.69 -6.89 4.34
N LEU A 44 6.49 -6.31 4.34
CA LEU A 44 5.39 -6.71 5.22
C LEU A 44 5.07 -8.20 5.07
N ARG A 45 5.01 -8.68 3.82
CA ARG A 45 4.80 -10.09 3.50
C ARG A 45 5.86 -11.00 4.11
N LYS A 46 7.15 -10.68 3.92
CA LYS A 46 8.26 -11.49 4.48
C LYS A 46 8.19 -11.53 6.00
N LEU A 47 7.84 -10.41 6.63
CA LEU A 47 7.74 -10.30 8.07
C LEU A 47 6.61 -11.19 8.62
N ILE A 48 5.42 -11.12 8.01
CA ILE A 48 4.28 -12.00 8.34
C ILE A 48 4.62 -13.46 8.07
N TRP A 49 5.22 -13.76 6.91
CA TRP A 49 5.61 -15.12 6.53
C TRP A 49 6.56 -15.74 7.55
N ASN A 50 7.65 -15.05 7.89
CA ASN A 50 8.64 -15.54 8.83
C ASN A 50 8.05 -15.75 10.23
N LYS A 51 7.08 -14.92 10.63
CA LYS A 51 6.43 -15.03 11.93
C LYS A 51 5.41 -16.18 12.01
N LEU A 52 4.69 -16.42 10.92
CA LEU A 52 3.62 -17.43 10.88
C LEU A 52 4.10 -18.82 10.45
N ARG A 53 5.19 -18.90 9.68
CA ARG A 53 5.72 -20.16 9.17
C ARG A 53 6.13 -21.09 10.30
N GLY A 54 5.78 -22.36 10.19
CA GLY A 54 6.12 -23.40 11.16
C GLY A 54 5.24 -23.40 12.41
N ARG A 55 4.29 -22.46 12.54
CA ARG A 55 3.35 -22.42 13.67
C ARG A 55 2.29 -23.52 13.58
N SER A 56 1.85 -23.89 12.37
CA SER A 56 1.09 -25.12 12.11
C SER A 56 1.09 -25.49 10.62
N PRO A 57 0.89 -26.78 10.27
CA PRO A 57 0.80 -27.20 8.87
C PRO A 57 -0.32 -26.51 8.08
N ASN A 58 -1.42 -26.16 8.74
CA ASN A 58 -2.53 -25.43 8.11
C ASN A 58 -2.16 -23.99 7.77
N ILE A 59 -1.34 -23.34 8.62
CA ILE A 59 -0.84 -22.00 8.38
C ILE A 59 0.18 -22.03 7.23
N ASP A 60 1.10 -22.99 7.23
CA ASP A 60 2.08 -23.15 6.15
C ASP A 60 1.39 -23.39 4.80
N PHE A 61 0.37 -24.25 4.77
CA PHE A 61 -0.44 -24.46 3.58
C PHE A 61 -1.17 -23.18 3.13
N ALA A 62 -1.72 -22.41 4.07
CA ALA A 62 -2.37 -21.14 3.75
C ALA A 62 -1.37 -20.11 3.19
N LEU A 63 -0.15 -20.05 3.74
CA LEU A 63 0.93 -19.20 3.24
C LEU A 63 1.28 -19.56 1.78
N GLU A 64 1.43 -20.84 1.46
CA GLU A 64 1.69 -21.26 0.07
C GLU A 64 0.51 -20.97 -0.87
N LYS A 65 -0.73 -21.18 -0.39
CA LYS A 65 -1.94 -20.95 -1.18
C LYS A 65 -2.18 -19.48 -1.50
N VAL A 66 -1.93 -18.58 -0.54
CA VAL A 66 -2.14 -17.14 -0.78
C VAL A 66 -1.15 -16.61 -1.83
N GLU A 67 0.07 -17.14 -1.90
CA GLU A 67 1.04 -16.81 -2.96
C GLU A 67 0.61 -17.31 -4.34
N GLN A 68 -0.21 -18.36 -4.39
CA GLN A 68 -0.84 -18.84 -5.62
C GLN A 68 -2.09 -18.02 -6.01
N GLY A 69 -2.44 -16.99 -5.22
CA GLY A 69 -3.60 -16.15 -5.46
C GLY A 69 -4.90 -16.63 -4.79
N ASP A 70 -4.83 -17.59 -3.87
CA ASP A 70 -6.00 -18.10 -3.16
C ASP A 70 -6.48 -17.11 -2.08
N LYS A 71 -7.62 -16.47 -2.35
CA LYS A 71 -8.26 -15.54 -1.41
C LYS A 71 -8.79 -16.20 -0.15
N ALA A 72 -9.18 -17.48 -0.20
CA ALA A 72 -9.71 -18.17 0.97
C ALA A 72 -8.60 -18.38 2.02
N ALA A 73 -7.37 -18.59 1.56
CA ALA A 73 -6.19 -18.72 2.42
C ALA A 73 -5.88 -17.42 3.21
N LEU A 74 -6.23 -16.25 2.66
CA LEU A 74 -6.05 -14.96 3.31
C LEU A 74 -6.76 -14.88 4.68
N ASN A 75 -7.96 -15.46 4.79
CA ASN A 75 -8.71 -15.46 6.06
C ASN A 75 -7.99 -16.26 7.15
N THR A 76 -7.35 -17.37 6.78
CA THR A 76 -6.56 -18.18 7.71
C THR A 76 -5.34 -17.39 8.19
N ILE A 77 -4.66 -16.69 7.27
CA ILE A 77 -3.51 -15.84 7.61
C ILE A 77 -3.96 -14.70 8.53
N ALA A 78 -5.03 -13.98 8.18
CA ALA A 78 -5.54 -12.85 8.97
C ALA A 78 -5.88 -13.24 10.41
N LYS A 79 -6.59 -14.37 10.62
CA LYS A 79 -6.93 -14.85 11.96
C LYS A 79 -5.71 -15.21 12.80
N ASN A 80 -4.71 -15.85 12.19
CA ASN A 80 -3.49 -16.20 12.91
C ASN A 80 -2.59 -14.99 13.14
N LEU A 81 -2.59 -14.05 12.21
CA LEU A 81 -1.89 -12.78 12.35
C LEU A 81 -2.46 -11.98 13.53
N ASP A 82 -3.79 -11.92 13.67
CA ASP A 82 -4.48 -11.27 14.80
C ASP A 82 -3.98 -11.82 16.15
N VAL A 83 -4.02 -13.15 16.31
CA VAL A 83 -3.52 -13.84 17.52
C VAL A 83 -2.06 -13.51 17.80
N VAL A 84 -1.21 -13.52 16.77
CA VAL A 84 0.22 -13.23 16.94
C VAL A 84 0.47 -11.77 17.30
N MET A 85 -0.33 -10.85 16.76
CA MET A 85 -0.25 -9.43 17.11
C MET A 85 -0.70 -9.18 18.55
N ASP A 86 -1.69 -9.91 19.06
CA ASP A 86 -2.07 -9.88 20.47
C ASP A 86 -0.98 -10.45 21.39
N GLU A 87 -0.32 -11.52 20.96
CA GLU A 87 0.75 -12.19 21.74
C GLU A 87 2.08 -11.42 21.72
N ASP A 88 2.39 -10.71 20.64
CA ASP A 88 3.65 -10.02 20.41
C ASP A 88 3.42 -8.54 20.00
N PRO A 89 3.35 -7.62 20.97
CA PRO A 89 3.11 -6.20 20.71
C PRO A 89 4.21 -5.51 19.89
N GLU A 90 5.46 -6.01 19.96
CA GLU A 90 6.57 -5.46 19.18
C GLU A 90 6.36 -5.80 17.70
N PHE A 91 6.06 -7.06 17.42
CA PHE A 91 5.67 -7.50 16.08
C PHE A 91 4.43 -6.75 15.59
N ALA A 92 3.40 -6.60 16.42
CA ALA A 92 2.19 -5.84 16.07
C ALA A 92 2.50 -4.40 15.65
N THR A 93 3.38 -3.73 16.40
CA THR A 93 3.82 -2.36 16.10
C THR A 93 4.55 -2.31 14.75
N GLN A 94 5.42 -3.28 14.47
CA GLN A 94 6.17 -3.36 13.20
C GLN A 94 5.22 -3.54 12.01
N VAL A 95 4.30 -4.51 12.06
CA VAL A 95 3.36 -4.75 10.95
C VAL A 95 2.38 -3.59 10.75
N GLN A 96 1.93 -2.93 11.84
CA GLN A 96 1.06 -1.77 11.74
C GLN A 96 1.77 -0.56 11.12
N THR A 97 3.02 -0.34 11.50
CA THR A 97 3.84 0.76 10.95
C THR A 97 4.00 0.61 9.45
N ILE A 98 4.43 -0.58 8.99
CA ILE A 98 4.62 -0.83 7.55
C ILE A 98 3.29 -0.75 6.80
N ALA A 99 2.20 -1.27 7.36
CA ALA A 99 0.87 -1.18 6.75
C ALA A 99 0.37 0.27 6.63
N HIS A 100 0.70 1.12 7.60
CA HIS A 100 0.39 2.54 7.55
C HIS A 100 1.17 3.25 6.45
N GLU A 101 2.49 3.00 6.35
CA GLU A 101 3.33 3.55 5.28
C GLU A 101 2.85 3.13 3.89
N ILE A 102 2.46 1.86 3.70
CA ILE A 102 1.84 1.39 2.46
C ILE A 102 0.57 2.19 2.14
N THR A 103 -0.30 2.37 3.14
CA THR A 103 -1.54 3.12 2.96
C THR A 103 -1.27 4.56 2.54
N LEU A 104 -0.29 5.22 3.15
CA LEU A 104 0.13 6.58 2.78
C LEU A 104 0.62 6.63 1.32
N MET A 105 1.50 5.71 0.91
CA MET A 105 2.01 5.68 -0.47
C MET A 105 0.90 5.43 -1.50
N LEU A 106 -0.09 4.60 -1.20
CA LEU A 106 -1.24 4.36 -2.08
C LEU A 106 -2.15 5.59 -2.19
N VAL A 107 -2.25 6.39 -1.13
CA VAL A 107 -3.02 7.65 -1.14
C VAL A 107 -2.26 8.76 -1.86
N GLU A 108 -0.95 8.90 -1.63
CA GLU A 108 -0.11 9.91 -2.30
C GLU A 108 -0.08 9.71 -3.82
N ASP A 109 0.02 8.46 -4.30
CA ASP A 109 -0.04 8.15 -5.73
C ASP A 109 -1.39 8.60 -6.34
N ASN A 110 -2.49 8.36 -5.63
CA ASN A 110 -3.83 8.77 -6.08
C ASN A 110 -4.05 10.30 -5.93
N SER A 111 -3.31 10.96 -5.02
CA SER A 111 -3.37 12.41 -4.77
C SER A 111 -2.67 13.25 -5.85
N SER A 112 -1.88 12.63 -6.74
CA SER A 112 -1.38 13.31 -7.95
C SER A 112 -2.52 13.75 -8.91
N THR A 113 -3.74 13.25 -8.67
CA THR A 113 -4.98 13.65 -9.36
C THR A 113 -6.00 14.39 -8.50
N VAL A 114 -5.70 14.63 -7.22
CA VAL A 114 -6.56 15.43 -6.34
C VAL A 114 -5.83 16.71 -5.99
N GLN A 115 -5.82 17.65 -6.94
CA GLN A 115 -5.65 19.06 -6.60
C GLN A 115 -6.85 19.48 -5.75
N ASN A 116 -6.76 19.32 -4.43
CA ASN A 116 -7.65 20.04 -3.53
C ASN A 116 -7.24 21.51 -3.55
N ASN A 117 -7.87 22.25 -4.46
CA ASN A 117 -7.82 23.70 -4.56
C ASN A 117 -8.51 24.29 -3.32
N TYR A 118 -7.81 24.32 -2.19
CA TYR A 118 -8.24 25.07 -1.01
C TYR A 118 -7.66 26.49 -1.09
N GLY A 119 -8.37 27.33 -1.83
CA GLY A 119 -8.40 28.78 -1.65
C GLY A 119 -7.09 29.53 -1.89
N GLY A 120 -6.83 29.89 -3.15
CA GLY A 120 -6.05 31.09 -3.46
C GLY A 120 -4.92 30.89 -4.48
N THR A 121 -5.21 31.28 -5.71
CA THR A 121 -4.25 31.58 -6.79
C THR A 121 -3.50 30.38 -7.39
N ASN A 122 -4.04 29.94 -8.52
CA ASN A 122 -3.47 28.97 -9.46
C ASN A 122 -2.07 29.41 -9.95
N TYR A 123 -1.05 28.61 -9.66
CA TYR A 123 0.13 28.47 -10.52
C TYR A 123 0.44 26.99 -10.70
N GLN A 124 -0.14 26.40 -11.74
CA GLN A 124 0.27 25.10 -12.25
C GLN A 124 1.58 25.26 -13.02
N ASN A 125 2.72 25.13 -12.34
CA ASN A 125 3.96 24.78 -13.03
C ASN A 125 4.11 23.27 -13.02
N VAL A 126 3.49 22.63 -14.01
CA VAL A 126 3.86 21.27 -14.40
C VAL A 126 5.22 21.35 -15.07
N ILE A 127 6.31 21.19 -14.33
CA ILE A 127 7.61 20.89 -14.95
C ILE A 127 7.71 19.37 -15.06
N LYS A 128 7.01 18.81 -16.05
CA LYS A 128 7.30 17.48 -16.58
C LYS A 128 8.06 17.65 -17.89
N GLY A 129 9.29 17.13 -17.91
CA GLY A 129 10.04 16.83 -19.13
C GLY A 129 10.85 17.99 -19.68
N ALA A 130 12.18 17.81 -19.70
CA ALA A 130 13.01 18.46 -20.69
C ALA A 130 12.44 18.17 -22.09
N TYR A 131 12.47 19.16 -22.98
CA TYR A 131 11.94 19.15 -24.35
C TYR A 131 10.44 19.45 -24.51
N ASN A 132 10.02 20.70 -24.27
CA ASN A 132 9.02 21.32 -25.15
C ASN A 132 9.22 22.83 -25.27
N THR A 133 9.50 23.27 -26.49
CA THR A 133 9.71 24.65 -26.90
C THR A 133 8.36 25.35 -27.13
N ASN A 134 7.85 26.10 -26.16
CA ASN A 134 6.75 27.05 -26.42
C ASN A 134 7.19 28.48 -26.07
N PHE A 135 7.61 29.18 -27.13
CA PHE A 135 7.61 30.63 -27.22
C PHE A 135 6.23 31.17 -26.85
N ILE A 136 6.12 32.00 -25.81
CA ILE A 136 4.98 32.92 -25.64
C ILE A 136 5.57 34.27 -25.22
N GLY A 137 5.86 35.08 -26.24
CA GLY A 137 6.17 36.50 -26.11
C GLY A 137 5.51 37.21 -27.28
N GLY A 138 4.26 37.63 -27.08
CA GLY A 138 3.48 38.39 -28.06
C GLY A 138 2.61 39.40 -27.31
N GLU A 139 3.15 40.60 -27.12
CA GLU A 139 2.43 41.75 -26.60
C GLU A 139 1.44 42.27 -27.67
N HIS A 140 0.19 42.47 -27.28
CA HIS A 140 -0.76 43.27 -28.04
C HIS A 140 -1.48 44.23 -27.08
N HIS A 141 -0.99 45.46 -26.98
CA HIS A 141 -1.73 46.58 -26.39
C HIS A 141 -2.58 47.26 -27.47
N HIS A 142 -3.87 47.45 -27.18
CA HIS A 142 -4.76 48.32 -27.93
C HIS A 142 -4.85 49.66 -27.21
N GLY A 143 -4.51 50.73 -27.92
CA GLY A 143 -4.68 52.15 -27.58
C GLY A 143 -4.66 52.96 -28.87
#